data_AF-A0A5D2T913-F1
#
_entry.id   AF-A0A5D2T913-F1
#
_cell.length_a   1.000
_cell.length_b   1.000
_cell.length_c   1.000
_cell.angle_alpha   90.00
_cell.angle_beta   90.00
_cell.angle_gamma   90.00
#
_symmetry.space_group_name_H-M   'P 1'
#
loop_
_entity.id
_entity.type
_entity.pdbx_description
1 polymer ?
#
loop_
_entity_poly.entity_id
_entity_poly.type
_entity_poly.pdbx_seq_one_letter_code
_entity_poly.pdbx_strand_id
1 'polypeptide(L)'
;NKQRFSLLEENRELLIRANQGHTVMTVESKRLLKQILSADEMIVCVHGTYKRNLESILESSLKRMKRLHVHFSSGLPTDGEVISGMRRDVNVLIYLDVRKALEGFDGVVPVKCFEKIESWPDRKPIPFLNV
;
A
#
# COMPACT_ATOMS: atom_id res chain seq x y z
N ASN A 1 -4.27 -6.54 -16.21
CA ASN A 1 -4.07 -5.09 -16.50
C ASN A 1 -4.14 -4.32 -15.17
N LYS A 2 -3.26 -3.35 -14.87
CA LYS A 2 -3.15 -2.68 -13.54
C LYS A 2 -3.93 -1.36 -13.39
N GLN A 3 -4.73 -0.97 -14.38
CA GLN A 3 -5.51 0.30 -14.36
C GLN A 3 -4.66 1.54 -13.99
N ARG A 4 -3.45 1.62 -14.57
CA ARG A 4 -2.45 2.62 -14.19
C ARG A 4 -2.81 4.05 -14.61
N PHE A 5 -3.59 4.18 -15.67
CA PHE A 5 -3.94 5.44 -16.29
C PHE A 5 -5.45 5.55 -16.46
N SER A 6 -5.94 6.78 -16.44
CA SER A 6 -7.31 7.13 -16.84
C SER A 6 -7.26 8.19 -17.92
N LEU A 7 -8.18 8.08 -18.86
CA LEU A 7 -8.39 9.05 -19.92
C LEU A 7 -9.63 9.89 -19.59
N LEU A 8 -9.59 11.17 -19.96
CA LEU A 8 -10.71 12.10 -19.84
C LEU A 8 -10.79 12.90 -21.14
N GLU A 9 -11.95 12.94 -21.78
CA GLU A 9 -12.18 13.83 -22.91
C GLU A 9 -12.86 15.11 -22.39
N GLU A 10 -12.23 16.26 -22.63
CA GLU A 10 -12.73 17.57 -22.22
C GLU A 10 -12.41 18.58 -23.33
N ASN A 11 -13.37 19.43 -23.72
CA ASN A 11 -13.18 20.45 -24.77
C ASN A 11 -12.63 19.92 -26.10
N ARG A 12 -12.97 18.67 -26.49
CA ARG A 12 -12.44 17.94 -27.67
C ARG A 12 -10.94 17.61 -27.58
N GLU A 13 -10.35 17.68 -26.39
CA GLU A 13 -9.01 17.22 -26.11
C GLU A 13 -9.04 15.94 -25.27
N LEU A 14 -8.15 15.00 -25.59
CA LEU A 14 -7.97 13.77 -24.83
C LEU A 14 -6.86 13.95 -23.80
N LEU A 15 -7.24 13.96 -22.53
CA LEU A 15 -6.34 14.08 -21.39
C LEU A 15 -6.03 12.71 -20.81
N ILE A 16 -4.82 12.54 -20.29
CA ILE A 16 -4.38 11.31 -19.59
C ILE A 16 -3.80 11.67 -18.23
N ARG A 17 -4.06 10.83 -17.23
CA ARG A 17 -3.40 10.91 -15.92
C ARG A 17 -2.97 9.54 -15.42
N ALA A 18 -1.98 9.54 -14.53
CA ALA A 18 -1.71 8.38 -13.67
C ALA A 18 -2.74 8.34 -12.53
N ASN A 19 -3.14 7.14 -12.11
CA ASN A 19 -4.11 6.97 -11.03
C ASN A 19 -3.47 6.88 -9.65
N GLN A 20 -2.21 6.44 -9.57
CA GLN A 20 -1.48 6.16 -8.33
C GLN A 20 0.02 6.31 -8.54
N GLY A 21 0.78 6.39 -7.43
CA GLY A 21 2.25 6.31 -7.45
C GLY A 21 2.97 7.63 -7.73
N HIS A 22 2.26 8.76 -7.58
CA HIS A 22 2.80 10.10 -7.76
C HIS A 22 3.94 10.41 -6.78
N THR A 23 4.93 11.17 -7.27
CA THR A 23 6.04 11.73 -6.48
C THR A 23 6.03 13.25 -6.48
N VAL A 24 5.14 13.88 -7.27
CA VAL A 24 5.07 15.33 -7.46
C VAL A 24 4.07 15.92 -6.48
N MET A 25 4.49 16.91 -5.68
CA MET A 25 3.68 17.48 -4.59
C MET A 25 2.48 18.30 -5.06
N THR A 26 2.45 18.75 -6.32
CA THR A 26 1.35 19.54 -6.89
C THR A 26 0.09 18.71 -7.16
N VAL A 27 0.16 17.38 -7.05
CA VAL A 27 -1.00 16.50 -7.27
C VAL A 27 -1.94 16.53 -6.08
N GLU A 28 -3.17 16.99 -6.31
CA GLU A 28 -4.27 16.96 -5.35
C GLU A 28 -4.81 15.53 -5.14
N SER A 29 -4.04 14.71 -4.42
CA SER A 29 -4.33 13.27 -4.26
C SER A 29 -5.72 12.98 -3.68
N LYS A 30 -6.27 13.87 -2.84
CA LYS A 30 -7.62 13.73 -2.27
C LYS A 30 -8.72 13.64 -3.34
N ARG A 31 -8.49 14.18 -4.54
CA ARG A 31 -9.42 14.11 -5.67
C ARG A 31 -9.28 12.83 -6.51
N LEU A 32 -8.24 12.04 -6.24
CA LEU A 32 -7.92 10.80 -6.96
C LEU A 32 -8.27 9.54 -6.15
N LEU A 33 -8.44 9.70 -4.83
CA LEU A 33 -8.57 8.60 -3.89
C LEU A 33 -9.93 8.63 -3.21
N LYS A 34 -10.47 7.44 -2.92
CA LYS A 34 -11.62 7.27 -2.03
C LYS A 34 -11.11 7.03 -0.61
N GLN A 35 -11.60 7.81 0.35
CA GLN A 35 -11.29 7.62 1.76
C GLN A 35 -11.93 6.33 2.29
N ILE A 36 -11.19 5.60 3.13
CA ILE A 36 -11.70 4.47 3.92
C ILE A 36 -12.15 5.05 5.27
N LEU A 37 -13.39 4.76 5.68
CA LEU A 37 -14.00 5.31 6.90
C LEU A 37 -14.20 4.24 7.98
N SER A 38 -14.31 2.96 7.60
CA SER A 38 -14.34 1.83 8.53
C SER A 38 -13.32 0.76 8.16
N ALA A 39 -12.80 0.07 9.17
CA ALA A 39 -11.98 -1.12 8.99
C ALA A 39 -12.74 -2.24 8.25
N ASP A 40 -14.07 -2.27 8.37
CA ASP A 40 -14.92 -3.26 7.72
C ASP A 40 -14.95 -3.12 6.19
N GLU A 41 -14.56 -1.95 5.66
CA GLU A 41 -14.42 -1.73 4.20
C GLU A 41 -13.17 -2.44 3.63
N MET A 42 -12.24 -2.88 4.47
CA MET A 42 -10.96 -3.43 4.04
C MET A 42 -10.61 -4.70 4.81
N ILE A 43 -10.96 -5.85 4.24
CA ILE A 43 -10.68 -7.17 4.82
C ILE A 43 -9.17 -7.48 4.83
N VAL A 44 -8.45 -7.06 3.79
CA VAL A 44 -7.01 -7.28 3.65
C VAL A 44 -6.34 -5.97 3.28
N CYS A 45 -5.33 -5.57 4.05
CA CYS A 45 -4.47 -4.44 3.70
C CYS A 45 -3.02 -4.87 3.81
N VAL A 46 -2.38 -5.14 2.67
CA VAL A 46 -1.05 -5.78 2.64
C VAL A 46 -0.05 -4.97 1.84
N HIS A 47 1.17 -4.88 2.37
CA HIS A 47 2.33 -4.30 1.71
C HIS A 47 3.37 -5.37 1.38
N GLY A 48 3.71 -5.50 0.10
CA GLY A 48 4.79 -6.38 -0.35
C GLY A 48 6.13 -5.66 -0.38
N THR A 49 7.14 -6.25 0.27
CA THR A 49 8.51 -5.73 0.32
C THR A 49 9.54 -6.86 0.18
N TYR A 50 10.82 -6.53 0.38
CA TYR A 50 11.93 -7.46 0.34
C TYR A 50 12.52 -7.64 1.73
N LYS A 51 12.99 -8.85 2.05
CA LYS A 51 13.64 -9.20 3.33
C LYS A 51 14.76 -8.24 3.71
N ARG A 52 15.57 -7.80 2.74
CA ARG A 52 16.64 -6.80 2.94
C ARG A 52 16.16 -5.44 3.48
N ASN A 53 14.88 -5.11 3.32
CA ASN A 53 14.30 -3.87 3.81
C ASN A 53 13.64 -4.03 5.19
N LEU A 54 13.43 -5.27 5.64
CA LEU A 54 12.58 -5.55 6.80
C LEU A 54 13.16 -4.94 8.08
N GLU A 55 14.46 -5.08 8.31
CA GLU A 55 15.16 -4.50 9.45
C GLU A 55 14.95 -2.98 9.52
N SER A 56 15.20 -2.27 8.41
CA SER A 56 14.99 -0.82 8.33
C SER A 56 13.52 -0.40 8.52
N ILE A 57 12.56 -1.22 8.07
CA ILE A 57 11.14 -0.98 8.29
C ILE A 57 10.75 -1.18 9.76
N LEU A 58 11.29 -2.21 10.42
CA LEU A 58 11.02 -2.47 11.83
C LEU A 58 11.67 -1.43 12.74
N GLU A 59 12.84 -0.91 12.37
CA GLU A 59 13.51 0.15 13.13
C GLU A 59 12.86 1.51 12.92
N SER A 60 12.48 1.83 11.67
CA SER A 60 12.11 3.20 11.29
C SER A 60 10.69 3.36 10.74
N SER A 61 9.85 2.34 10.88
CA SER A 61 8.49 2.27 10.35
C SER A 61 8.41 2.23 8.81
N LEU A 62 7.22 1.94 8.27
CA LEU A 62 7.02 1.87 6.82
C LEU A 62 6.76 3.28 6.26
N LYS A 63 7.67 3.77 5.41
CA LYS A 63 7.66 5.14 4.87
C LYS A 63 7.16 5.19 3.43
N ARG A 64 6.56 6.31 3.03
CA ARG A 64 6.19 6.62 1.63
C ARG A 64 7.38 6.71 0.67
N MET A 65 8.59 6.89 1.21
CA MET A 65 9.82 7.17 0.47
C MET A 65 9.65 8.42 -0.42
N LYS A 66 9.97 8.34 -1.72
CA LYS A 66 9.80 9.46 -2.66
C LYS A 66 8.34 9.70 -3.11
N ARG A 67 7.42 8.78 -2.81
CA ARG A 67 6.01 8.88 -3.22
C ARG A 67 5.21 9.75 -2.27
N LEU A 68 4.03 10.20 -2.69
CA LEU A 68 3.10 10.91 -1.82
C LEU A 68 2.47 10.02 -0.75
N HIS A 69 2.22 8.74 -1.06
CA HIS A 69 1.53 7.80 -0.17
C HIS A 69 2.30 6.49 -0.01
N VAL A 70 2.12 5.82 1.13
CA VAL A 70 2.44 4.39 1.25
C VAL A 70 1.37 3.60 0.49
N HIS A 71 1.80 2.65 -0.34
CA HIS A 71 0.88 1.86 -1.15
C HIS A 71 0.66 0.48 -0.53
N PHE A 72 -0.62 0.13 -0.37
CA PHE A 72 -1.09 -1.18 0.04
C PHE A 72 -1.90 -1.82 -1.08
N SER A 73 -2.14 -3.12 -0.95
CA SER A 73 -2.99 -3.93 -1.82
C SER A 73 -4.14 -4.49 -1.00
N SER A 74 -5.33 -4.57 -1.58
CA SER A 74 -6.53 -5.13 -0.93
C SER A 74 -6.61 -6.66 -1.01
N GLY A 75 -5.49 -7.31 -1.34
CA GLY A 75 -5.41 -8.72 -1.69
C GLY A 75 -4.04 -9.07 -2.28
N LEU A 76 -3.80 -10.37 -2.43
CA LEU A 76 -2.51 -10.94 -2.75
C LEU A 76 -2.36 -11.13 -4.26
N PRO A 77 -1.13 -11.26 -4.79
CA PRO A 77 -0.92 -11.40 -6.23
C PRO A 77 -1.55 -12.67 -6.83
N THR A 78 -1.84 -13.67 -5.99
CA THR A 78 -2.48 -14.94 -6.35
C THR A 78 -4.00 -14.90 -6.27
N ASP A 79 -4.57 -13.87 -5.65
CA ASP A 79 -6.02 -13.71 -5.54
C ASP A 79 -6.48 -13.19 -6.90
N GLY A 80 -6.91 -14.10 -7.79
CA GLY A 80 -7.25 -13.79 -9.18
C GLY A 80 -8.28 -12.67 -9.37
N GLU A 81 -9.01 -12.36 -8.30
CA GLU A 81 -10.01 -11.29 -8.20
C GLU A 81 -9.42 -9.91 -7.91
N VAL A 82 -8.16 -9.82 -7.46
CA VAL A 82 -7.54 -8.58 -7.00
C VAL A 82 -6.41 -8.15 -7.94
N ILE A 83 -6.54 -6.95 -8.50
CA ILE A 83 -5.44 -6.30 -9.23
C ILE A 83 -4.39 -5.84 -8.21
N SER A 84 -3.47 -6.73 -7.85
CA SER A 84 -2.40 -6.39 -6.91
C SER A 84 -1.41 -5.39 -7.53
N GLY A 85 -1.24 -4.25 -6.85
CA GLY A 85 -0.20 -3.27 -7.16
C GLY A 85 1.22 -3.80 -6.90
N MET A 86 1.36 -4.89 -6.13
CA MET A 86 2.64 -5.45 -5.70
C MET A 86 3.49 -5.94 -6.88
N ARG A 87 4.81 -5.94 -6.66
CA ARG A 87 5.76 -6.55 -7.61
C ARG A 87 5.72 -8.07 -7.45
N ARG A 88 6.06 -8.81 -8.51
CA ARG A 88 6.00 -10.27 -8.52
C ARG A 88 7.09 -10.93 -7.69
N ASP A 89 8.18 -10.22 -7.45
CA ASP A 89 9.42 -10.69 -6.82
C ASP A 89 9.55 -10.27 -5.34
N VAL A 90 8.50 -9.69 -4.75
CA VAL A 90 8.47 -9.45 -3.29
C VAL A 90 8.61 -10.79 -2.56
N ASN A 91 9.24 -10.80 -1.39
CA ASN A 91 9.45 -12.03 -0.61
C ASN A 91 9.10 -11.86 0.88
N VAL A 92 8.52 -10.72 1.24
CA VAL A 92 7.94 -10.44 2.54
C VAL A 92 6.61 -9.70 2.34
N LEU A 93 5.62 -10.05 3.15
CA LEU A 93 4.33 -9.38 3.24
C LEU A 93 4.15 -8.82 4.64
N ILE A 94 3.76 -7.55 4.72
CA ILE A 94 3.41 -6.86 5.96
C ILE A 94 1.91 -6.58 5.90
N TYR A 95 1.16 -7.17 6.82
CA TYR A 95 -0.28 -6.94 6.94
C TYR A 95 -0.54 -5.82 7.93
N LEU A 96 -1.47 -4.95 7.58
CA LEU A 96 -1.81 -3.78 8.36
C LEU A 96 -3.10 -4.02 9.14
N ASP A 97 -3.04 -3.76 10.44
CA ASP A 97 -4.22 -3.56 11.27
C ASP A 97 -4.89 -2.26 10.85
N VAL A 98 -5.93 -2.37 10.02
CA VAL A 98 -6.63 -1.22 9.43
C VAL A 98 -7.28 -0.37 10.53
N ARG A 99 -7.76 -0.98 11.62
CA ARG A 99 -8.39 -0.26 12.72
C ARG A 99 -7.41 0.70 13.38
N LYS A 100 -6.22 0.21 13.73
CA LYS A 100 -5.14 1.05 14.28
C LYS A 100 -4.68 2.10 13.27
N ALA A 101 -4.62 1.74 11.99
CA ALA A 101 -4.22 2.65 10.93
C ALA A 101 -5.20 3.84 10.75
N LEU A 102 -6.50 3.63 10.96
CA LEU A 102 -7.51 4.68 10.88
C LEU A 102 -7.44 5.70 12.01
N GLU A 103 -6.72 5.43 13.11
CA GLU A 103 -6.41 6.42 14.15
C GLU A 103 -5.51 7.56 13.62
N GLY A 104 -4.89 7.36 12.46
CA GLY A 104 -4.15 8.37 11.71
C GLY A 104 -2.63 8.32 11.92
N PHE A 105 -1.90 8.61 10.85
CA PHE A 105 -0.43 8.75 10.86
C PHE A 105 0.04 9.61 9.68
N ASP A 106 1.07 10.42 9.89
CA ASP A 106 1.54 11.38 8.88
C ASP A 106 2.61 10.78 7.96
N GLY A 107 2.16 10.10 6.89
CA GLY A 107 3.03 9.60 5.82
C GLY A 107 4.00 8.47 6.20
N VAL A 108 3.98 8.04 7.46
CA VAL A 108 4.78 6.97 8.04
C VAL A 108 3.83 6.04 8.79
N VAL A 109 3.76 4.77 8.38
CA VAL A 109 2.90 3.76 9.01
C VAL A 109 3.67 3.11 10.15
N PRO A 110 3.29 3.34 11.43
CA PRO A 110 4.02 2.83 12.58
C PRO A 110 4.01 1.30 12.65
N VAL A 111 5.07 0.72 13.22
CA VAL A 111 5.18 -0.74 13.41
C VAL A 111 4.05 -1.29 14.28
N LYS A 112 3.55 -0.53 15.26
CA LYS A 112 2.37 -0.90 16.07
C LYS A 112 1.09 -1.17 15.27
N CYS A 113 1.02 -0.67 14.03
CA CYS A 113 -0.08 -0.93 13.10
C CYS A 113 0.11 -2.21 12.30
N PHE A 114 1.26 -2.90 12.40
CA PHE A 114 1.44 -4.18 11.72
C PHE A 114 0.69 -5.26 12.49
N GLU A 115 -0.20 -5.96 11.79
CA GLU A 115 -0.94 -7.09 12.33
C GLU A 115 -0.05 -8.34 12.35
N LYS A 116 0.63 -8.61 11.23
CA LYS A 116 1.56 -9.72 11.07
C LYS A 116 2.52 -9.50 9.91
N ILE A 117 3.62 -10.24 9.93
CA ILE A 117 4.62 -10.29 8.85
C ILE A 117 4.82 -11.75 8.46
N GLU A 118 4.84 -12.02 7.17
CA GLU A 118 5.02 -13.36 6.62
C GLU A 118 6.06 -13.34 5.49
N SER A 119 6.80 -14.43 5.34
CA SER A 119 7.57 -14.68 4.12
C SER A 119 6.64 -15.02 2.95
N TRP A 120 7.12 -14.77 1.74
CA TRP A 120 6.37 -15.04 0.52
C TRP A 120 7.27 -15.74 -0.51
N PRO A 121 6.81 -16.82 -1.17
CA PRO A 121 5.45 -17.35 -1.18
C PRO A 121 5.11 -18.42 -0.12
N ASP A 122 6.07 -18.83 0.72
CA ASP A 122 5.91 -19.96 1.66
C ASP A 122 5.11 -19.62 2.94
N ARG A 123 4.68 -18.36 3.12
CA ARG A 123 3.75 -17.91 4.17
C ARG A 123 4.21 -18.19 5.60
N LYS A 124 5.51 -18.33 5.84
CA LYS A 124 5.99 -18.56 7.21
C LYS A 124 5.89 -17.26 8.01
N PRO A 125 5.33 -17.30 9.23
CA PRO A 125 5.34 -16.14 10.11
C PRO A 125 6.76 -15.66 10.37
N ILE A 126 6.97 -14.35 10.30
CA ILE A 126 8.23 -13.70 10.68
C ILE A 126 7.95 -12.95 12.00
N PRO A 127 8.52 -13.41 13.13
CA PRO A 127 8.34 -12.74 14.42
C PRO A 127 8.89 -11.31 14.36
N PHE A 128 8.16 -10.40 15.02
CA PHE A 128 8.61 -9.03 15.26
C PHE A 128 8.09 -8.59 16.63
N LEU A 129 8.76 -7.63 17.25
CA LEU A 129 8.30 -7.03 18.50
C LEU A 129 7.36 -5.88 18.15
N ASN A 130 6.16 -5.92 18.72
CA ASN A 130 5.30 -4.74 18.80
C ASN A 130 5.91 -3.82 19.85
N VAL A 131 6.75 -2.88 19.41
CA VAL A 131 7.26 -1.81 20.26
C VAL A 131 6.26 -0.66 20.30
#